data_AF-A0A3P8JLI9-F1
#
_entry.id   AF-A0A3P8JLI9-F1
#
_cell.length_a   1.000
_cell.length_b   1.000
_cell.length_c   1.000
_cell.angle_alpha   90.00
_cell.angle_beta   90.00
_cell.angle_gamma   90.00
#
_symmetry.space_group_name_H-M   'P 1'
#
loop_
_entity.id
_entity.type
_entity.pdbx_description
1 polymer ?
#
loop_
_entity_poly.entity_id
_entity_poly.type
_entity_poly.pdbx_seq_one_letter_code
_entity_poly.pdbx_strand_id
1 'polypeptide(L)'
;MTARRLTPTRVVANIQRHIDPKGSLAASSRMRNVIASVKKIDDGSVEITLKKVYPSFLNLLTGGAAKMVSPAADKAGTIGRKADGTGPYMLQEYKTGEYVLEKKNPHYWGENGGPEQINGPGARSLR
;
A
#
# COMPACT_ATOMS: atom_id res chain seq x y z
N MET A 1 0.17 -18.38 2.89
CA MET A 1 0.23 -16.94 2.59
C MET A 1 -1.04 -16.30 3.13
N THR A 2 -0.95 -15.61 4.26
CA THR A 2 -2.11 -15.13 5.02
C THR A 2 -2.45 -13.72 4.57
N ALA A 3 -3.66 -13.48 4.06
CA ALA A 3 -4.20 -12.13 3.96
C ALA A 3 -4.28 -11.55 5.39
N ARG A 4 -3.30 -10.73 5.74
CA ARG A 4 -3.15 -10.23 7.10
C ARG A 4 -4.06 -9.02 7.29
N ARG A 5 -4.94 -9.10 8.28
CA ARG A 5 -5.86 -8.04 8.70
C ARG A 5 -5.19 -6.66 8.67
N LEU A 6 -5.89 -5.66 8.16
CA LEU A 6 -5.48 -4.27 8.27
C LEU A 6 -5.55 -3.86 9.74
N THR A 7 -4.40 -3.57 10.35
CA THR A 7 -4.32 -3.10 11.74
C THR A 7 -3.81 -1.66 11.77
N PRO A 8 -4.15 -0.87 12.81
CA PRO A 8 -3.62 0.48 12.99
C PRO A 8 -2.08 0.54 12.90
N THR A 9 -1.38 -0.45 13.45
CA THR A 9 0.09 -0.54 13.37
C THR A 9 0.60 -0.60 11.92
N ARG A 10 -0.11 -1.29 11.02
CA ARG A 10 0.25 -1.32 9.59
C ARG A 10 0.00 0.02 8.93
N VAL A 11 -1.09 0.70 9.28
CA VAL A 11 -1.42 2.05 8.78
C VAL A 11 -0.34 3.05 9.20
N VAL A 12 0.03 3.06 10.48
CA VAL A 12 1.11 3.90 11.01
C VAL A 12 2.41 3.64 10.26
N ALA A 13 2.84 2.37 10.12
CA ALA A 13 4.07 2.03 9.41
C ALA A 13 4.06 2.48 7.93
N ASN A 14 2.92 2.36 7.24
CA ASN A 14 2.77 2.75 5.85
C ASN A 14 2.83 4.27 5.63
N ILE A 15 2.22 5.05 6.52
CA ILE A 15 2.27 6.51 6.44
C ILE A 15 3.65 7.00 6.90
N GLN A 16 4.25 6.36 7.92
CA GLN A 16 5.55 6.73 8.47
C GLN A 16 6.66 6.68 7.41
N ARG A 17 6.69 5.66 6.55
CA ARG A 17 7.69 5.59 5.45
C ARG A 17 7.61 6.76 4.46
N HIS A 18 6.44 7.37 4.30
CA HIS A 18 6.25 8.50 3.37
C HIS A 18 6.69 9.81 3.99
N ILE A 19 6.50 9.98 5.31
CA ILE A 19 6.91 11.18 6.03
C ILE A 19 8.36 11.12 6.51
N ASP A 20 8.98 9.94 6.58
CA ASP A 20 10.40 9.79 6.94
C ASP A 20 11.29 10.58 5.97
N PRO A 21 12.07 11.57 6.43
CA PRO A 21 12.94 12.38 5.57
C PRO A 21 14.02 11.56 4.86
N LYS A 22 14.40 10.39 5.39
CA LYS A 22 15.37 9.49 4.77
C LYS A 22 14.78 8.65 3.63
N GLY A 23 13.45 8.61 3.51
CA GLY A 23 12.75 7.87 2.45
C GLY A 23 12.81 8.57 1.10
N SER A 24 13.07 7.79 0.04
CA SER A 24 13.17 8.25 -1.36
C SER A 24 11.97 7.86 -2.23
N LEU A 25 10.78 7.63 -1.64
CA LEU A 25 9.61 7.20 -2.42
C LEU A 25 9.09 8.36 -3.26
N ALA A 26 8.72 8.07 -4.52
CA ALA A 26 8.30 9.07 -5.52
C ALA A 26 7.11 9.95 -5.08
N ALA A 27 6.35 9.54 -4.06
CA ALA A 27 5.23 10.30 -3.50
C ALA A 27 5.45 10.83 -2.07
N SER A 28 6.63 10.61 -1.49
CA SER A 28 6.96 11.06 -0.13
C SER A 28 6.85 12.58 0.01
N SER A 29 7.23 13.36 -1.02
CA SER A 29 7.21 14.83 -0.94
C SER A 29 5.82 15.40 -0.65
N ARG A 30 4.77 14.88 -1.31
CA ARG A 30 3.39 15.34 -1.12
C ARG A 30 2.88 15.00 0.28
N MET A 31 3.14 13.79 0.76
CA MET A 31 2.73 13.34 2.09
C MET A 31 3.50 14.07 3.21
N ARG A 32 4.82 14.19 3.08
CA ARG A 32 5.72 14.85 4.05
C ARG A 32 5.44 16.34 4.20
N ASN A 33 4.95 17.00 3.17
CA ASN A 33 4.59 18.43 3.23
C ASN A 33 3.25 18.69 3.91
N VAL A 34 2.40 17.67 4.04
CA VAL A 34 1.04 17.79 4.59
C VAL A 34 0.95 17.18 5.99
N ILE A 35 1.55 16.00 6.20
CA ILE A 35 1.44 15.23 7.43
C ILE A 35 2.64 15.54 8.34
N ALA A 36 2.36 15.88 9.60
CA ALA A 36 3.35 16.09 10.65
C ALA A 36 3.70 14.79 11.36
N SER A 37 2.69 14.02 11.77
CA SER A 37 2.86 12.77 12.49
C SER A 37 1.65 11.86 12.32
N VAL A 38 1.85 10.57 12.59
CA VAL A 38 0.81 9.55 12.64
C VAL A 38 1.08 8.67 13.86
N LYS A 39 0.05 8.42 14.67
CA LYS A 39 0.16 7.55 15.85
C LYS A 39 -1.04 6.63 15.97
N LYS A 40 -0.81 5.42 16.47
CA LYS A 40 -1.87 4.52 16.91
C LYS A 40 -2.42 5.08 18.23
N ILE A 41 -3.73 5.22 18.33
CA ILE A 41 -4.40 5.62 19.58
C ILE A 41 -5.16 4.46 20.23
N ASP A 42 -5.65 3.51 19.43
CA ASP A 42 -6.26 2.26 19.92
C ASP A 42 -6.16 1.14 18.85
N ASP A 43 -6.80 -0.02 19.08
CA ASP A 43 -6.75 -1.19 18.19
C ASP A 43 -7.58 -1.07 16.89
N GLY A 44 -8.41 -0.04 16.75
CA GLY A 44 -9.19 0.29 15.56
C GLY A 44 -8.90 1.66 14.94
N SER A 45 -8.16 2.53 15.64
CA SER A 45 -8.05 3.95 15.30
C SER A 45 -6.61 4.45 15.22
N VAL A 46 -6.40 5.42 14.34
CA VAL A 46 -5.16 6.17 14.18
C VAL A 46 -5.44 7.66 14.24
N GLU A 47 -4.52 8.42 14.83
CA GLU A 47 -4.55 9.88 14.78
C GLU A 47 -3.46 10.36 13.82
N ILE A 48 -3.83 11.29 12.92
CA ILE A 48 -2.92 11.90 11.96
C ILE A 48 -2.90 13.41 12.21
N THR A 49 -1.74 13.94 12.58
CA THR A 49 -1.56 15.39 12.76
C THR A 49 -1.06 15.99 11.45
N LEU A 50 -1.69 17.08 11.01
CA LEU A 50 -1.29 17.81 9.80
C LEU A 50 -0.40 19.00 10.15
N LYS A 51 0.52 19.37 9.26
CA LYS A 51 1.38 20.55 9.41
C LYS A 51 0.62 21.86 9.19
N LYS A 52 -0.45 21.80 8.40
CA LYS A 52 -1.31 22.92 8.05
C LYS A 52 -2.71 22.40 7.70
N VAL A 53 -3.70 23.29 7.76
CA VAL A 53 -5.04 22.99 7.25
C VAL A 53 -4.93 22.60 5.77
N TYR A 54 -5.44 21.42 5.43
CA TYR A 54 -5.37 20.87 4.08
C TYR A 54 -6.70 20.24 3.69
N PRO A 55 -7.63 20.99 3.07
CA PRO A 55 -8.99 20.53 2.78
C PRO A 55 -9.05 19.27 1.91
N SER A 56 -8.05 19.08 1.04
CA SER A 56 -7.94 17.90 0.17
C SER A 56 -7.21 16.73 0.82
N PHE A 57 -7.12 16.68 2.15
CA PHE A 57 -6.42 15.61 2.88
C PHE A 57 -6.99 14.22 2.56
N LEU A 58 -8.31 14.09 2.49
CA LEU A 58 -8.95 12.83 2.13
C LEU A 58 -8.58 12.39 0.69
N ASN A 59 -8.51 13.34 -0.26
CA ASN A 59 -8.07 13.04 -1.63
C ASN A 59 -6.59 12.62 -1.69
N LEU A 60 -5.74 13.12 -0.80
CA LEU A 60 -4.36 12.65 -0.70
C LEU A 60 -4.29 11.18 -0.29
N LEU A 61 -5.21 10.73 0.57
CA LEU A 61 -5.31 9.34 1.05
C LEU A 61 -5.94 8.36 0.03
N THR A 62 -6.60 8.85 -1.01
CA THR A 62 -7.11 7.99 -2.09
C THR A 62 -6.08 7.78 -3.21
N GLY A 63 -5.03 8.60 -3.25
CA GLY A 63 -3.98 8.52 -4.26
C GLY A 63 -3.16 7.24 -4.17
N GLY A 64 -2.51 6.87 -5.28
CA GLY A 64 -1.67 5.66 -5.36
C GLY A 64 -0.53 5.60 -4.32
N ALA A 65 -0.12 6.75 -3.80
CA ALA A 65 0.84 6.87 -2.71
C ALA A 65 0.34 6.25 -1.40
N ALA A 66 -0.95 6.44 -1.09
CA ALA A 66 -1.56 5.98 0.16
C ALA A 66 -1.92 4.48 0.14
N LYS A 67 -1.59 3.76 -0.93
CA LYS A 67 -1.83 2.32 -1.02
C LYS A 67 -1.13 1.60 0.14
N MET A 68 -1.92 0.81 0.87
CA MET A 68 -1.45 -0.03 1.96
C MET A 68 -0.57 -1.15 1.41
N VAL A 69 0.74 -1.03 1.65
CA VAL A 69 1.75 -2.04 1.31
C VAL A 69 2.11 -2.87 2.53
N SER A 70 2.66 -4.06 2.29
CA SER A 70 3.28 -4.88 3.33
C SER A 70 4.56 -4.26 3.87
N PRO A 71 4.65 -3.99 5.20
CA PRO A 71 5.89 -3.53 5.81
C PRO A 71 7.05 -4.51 5.62
N ALA A 72 6.77 -5.81 5.50
CA ALA A 72 7.78 -6.82 5.23
C ALA A 72 8.34 -6.71 3.80
N ALA A 73 7.48 -6.49 2.81
CA ALA A 73 7.89 -6.30 1.42
C ALA A 73 8.64 -4.98 1.22
N ASP A 74 8.23 -3.93 1.93
CA ASP A 74 8.89 -2.61 1.96
C ASP A 74 10.31 -2.72 2.51
N LYS A 75 10.50 -3.34 3.69
CA LYS A 75 11.82 -3.61 4.27
C LYS A 75 12.72 -4.46 3.36
N ALA A 76 12.14 -5.40 2.63
CA ALA A 76 12.87 -6.25 1.71
C ALA A 76 13.15 -5.61 0.34
N GLY A 77 12.64 -4.40 0.06
CA GLY A 77 12.76 -3.76 -1.27
C GLY A 77 12.06 -4.52 -2.39
N THR A 78 11.10 -5.40 -2.05
CA THR A 78 10.46 -6.33 -2.99
C THR A 78 9.00 -5.96 -3.27
N ILE A 79 8.54 -4.75 -2.96
CA ILE A 79 7.13 -4.33 -3.13
C ILE A 79 6.60 -4.64 -4.54
N GLY A 80 7.40 -4.44 -5.59
CA GLY A 80 7.01 -4.73 -6.97
C GLY A 80 7.00 -6.22 -7.36
N ARG A 81 7.66 -7.09 -6.59
CA ARG A 81 7.82 -8.54 -6.90
C ARG A 81 7.13 -9.46 -5.88
N LYS A 82 6.80 -8.94 -4.71
CA LYS A 82 6.10 -9.60 -3.59
C LYS A 82 5.03 -8.65 -3.05
N ALA A 83 4.10 -8.27 -3.93
CA ALA A 83 2.99 -7.43 -3.54
C ALA A 83 2.07 -8.18 -2.57
N ASP A 84 1.96 -7.67 -1.35
CA ASP A 84 1.11 -8.19 -0.27
C ASP A 84 0.26 -7.03 0.26
N GLY A 85 -0.84 -6.78 -0.45
CA GLY A 85 -1.83 -5.76 -0.11
C GLY A 85 -3.08 -6.37 0.52
N THR A 86 -4.05 -5.53 0.87
CA THR A 86 -5.35 -5.94 1.41
C THR A 86 -6.46 -5.94 0.35
N GLY A 87 -6.07 -6.01 -0.93
CA GLY A 87 -6.97 -5.93 -2.07
C GLY A 87 -7.69 -7.25 -2.40
N PRO A 88 -8.58 -7.21 -3.41
CA PRO A 88 -9.37 -8.37 -3.85
C PRO A 88 -8.56 -9.46 -4.55
N TYR A 89 -7.32 -9.17 -4.94
CA TYR A 89 -6.40 -10.07 -5.62
C TYR A 89 -5.04 -10.09 -4.92
N MET A 90 -4.35 -11.24 -4.99
CA MET A 90 -3.02 -11.47 -4.45
C MET A 90 -2.07 -11.85 -5.58
N LEU A 91 -0.85 -11.32 -5.56
CA LEU A 91 0.17 -11.68 -6.53
C LEU A 91 0.52 -13.17 -6.39
N GLN A 92 0.31 -13.93 -7.47
CA GLN A 92 0.66 -15.35 -7.56
C GLN A 92 2.03 -15.52 -8.22
N GLU A 93 2.24 -14.86 -9.36
CA GLU A 93 3.48 -14.94 -10.12
C GLU A 93 3.79 -13.62 -10.80
N TYR A 94 5.07 -13.25 -10.85
CA TYR A 94 5.55 -12.11 -11.60
C TYR A 94 6.68 -12.56 -12.52
N LYS A 95 6.44 -12.53 -13.84
CA LYS A 95 7.44 -12.84 -14.85
C LYS A 95 7.76 -11.57 -15.65
N THR A 96 8.92 -10.99 -15.36
CA THR A 96 9.34 -9.69 -15.92
C THR A 96 9.29 -9.72 -17.44
N GLY A 97 8.58 -8.76 -18.04
CA GLY A 97 8.47 -8.64 -19.51
C GLY A 97 7.47 -9.59 -20.17
N GLU A 98 6.85 -10.51 -19.42
CA GLU A 98 5.85 -11.44 -19.95
C GLU A 98 4.48 -11.19 -19.31
N TYR A 99 4.30 -11.59 -18.05
CA TYR A 99 3.01 -11.53 -17.38
C TYR A 99 3.10 -11.29 -15.87
N VAL A 100 2.01 -10.80 -15.32
CA VAL A 100 1.73 -10.76 -13.88
C VAL A 100 0.47 -11.59 -13.64
N LEU A 101 0.62 -12.69 -12.90
CA LEU A 101 -0.50 -13.54 -12.51
C LEU A 101 -0.95 -13.15 -11.11
N GLU A 102 -2.23 -12.81 -10.98
CA GLU A 102 -2.87 -12.51 -9.71
C GLU A 102 -4.02 -13.50 -9.48
N LYS A 103 -4.16 -13.99 -8.26
CA LYS A 103 -5.26 -14.87 -7.86
C LYS A 103 -6.21 -14.15 -6.91
N LYS A 104 -7.48 -14.52 -6.95
CA LYS A 104 -8.49 -13.99 -6.04
C LYS A 104 -8.07 -14.17 -4.58
N ASN A 105 -8.29 -13.15 -3.77
CA ASN A 105 -8.05 -13.18 -2.34
C ASN A 105 -9.26 -13.80 -1.62
N PRO A 106 -9.16 -15.04 -1.11
CA PRO A 106 -10.29 -15.70 -0.44
C PRO A 106 -10.64 -15.06 0.91
N HIS A 107 -9.79 -14.18 1.42
CA HIS A 107 -9.98 -13.46 2.68
C HIS A 107 -10.17 -11.95 2.45
N TYR A 108 -10.60 -11.56 1.25
CA TYR A 108 -10.95 -10.18 0.99
C TYR A 108 -12.15 -9.78 1.85
N TRP A 109 -12.08 -8.60 2.45
CA TRP A 109 -13.08 -8.12 3.41
C TRP A 109 -14.35 -7.58 2.73
N GLY A 110 -14.29 -7.29 1.42
CA GLY A 110 -15.43 -6.86 0.62
C GLY A 110 -15.91 -7.96 -0.32
N GLU A 111 -16.91 -7.64 -1.12
CA GLU A 111 -17.37 -8.53 -2.19
C GLU A 111 -16.40 -8.47 -3.39
N ASN A 112 -16.13 -9.64 -3.97
CA ASN A 112 -15.38 -9.73 -5.22
C ASN A 112 -16.09 -10.68 -6.20
N GLY A 113 -16.88 -10.09 -7.11
CA GLY A 113 -17.53 -10.80 -8.22
C GLY A 113 -16.64 -11.01 -9.45
N GLY A 114 -15.36 -10.66 -9.36
CA GLY A 114 -14.40 -10.84 -10.44
C GLY A 114 -13.90 -12.29 -10.60
N PRO A 115 -13.13 -12.55 -11.68
CA PRO A 115 -12.61 -13.87 -12.01
C PRO A 115 -11.66 -14.41 -10.95
N GLU A 116 -11.49 -15.74 -10.90
CA GLU A 116 -10.59 -16.42 -9.96
C GLU A 116 -9.10 -16.07 -10.18
N GLN A 117 -8.72 -15.74 -11.41
CA GLN A 117 -7.37 -15.31 -11.78
C GLN A 117 -7.41 -14.15 -12.77
N ILE A 118 -6.45 -13.24 -12.63
CA ILE A 118 -6.20 -12.15 -13.58
C ILE A 118 -4.79 -12.37 -14.14
N ASN A 119 -4.69 -12.37 -15.47
CA ASN A 119 -3.43 -12.35 -16.20
C ASN A 119 -3.22 -10.94 -16.77
N GLY A 120 -2.42 -10.13 -16.07
CA GLY A 120 -2.05 -8.79 -16.50
C GLY A 120 -0.78 -8.78 -17.34
N PRO A 121 -0.60 -7.80 -18.24
CA PRO A 121 0.65 -7.64 -18.96
C PRO A 121 1.81 -7.43 -17.99
N GLY A 122 2.92 -8.15 -18.18
CA GLY A 122 4.14 -7.98 -17.40
C GLY A 122 4.61 -6.53 -17.47
N ALA A 123 4.82 -5.87 -16.32
CA ALA A 123 5.40 -4.53 -16.34
C ALA A 123 6.79 -4.62 -16.98
N ARG A 124 6.96 -3.93 -18.12
CA ARG A 124 8.24 -3.80 -18.81
C ARG A 124 9.19 -3.09 -17.85
N SER A 125 10.35 -3.71 -17.60
CA SER A 125 11.48 -3.07 -16.95
C SER A 125 11.83 -1.82 -17.76
N LEU A 126 11.37 -0.65 -17.33
CA LEU A 126 11.92 0.61 -17.80
C LEU A 126 13.34 0.68 -17.22
N ARG A 127 14.31 0.40 -18.09
CA ARG A 127 15.71 0.75 -17.84
C ARG A 127 15.85 2.26 -17.85
#